data_AF-A0A0Q7A426-F1
#
_entry.id   AF-A0A0Q7A426-F1
#
_cell.length_a   1.000
_cell.length_b   1.000
_cell.length_c   1.000
_cell.angle_alpha   90.00
_cell.angle_beta   90.00
_cell.angle_gamma   90.00
#
_symmetry.space_group_name_H-M   'P 1'
#
loop_
_entity.id
_entity.type
_entity.pdbx_description
1 polymer ?
#
loop_
_entity_poly.entity_id
_entity_poly.type
_entity_poly.pdbx_seq_one_letter_code
_entity_poly.pdbx_strand_id
1 'polypeptide(L)'
;MSNLSYQILPNDDDNTYEVRFIVDGTDWIGDDHLGLDPPDIIRQLTQGHKGNLIIGRCSCGCMGCDDVSVHVRRAATSVEWSSHNRATAIFDADYYDQQVSMLSKDFAWEPLNRTVERHLDAMFSSKVTDDGYRYDWASTRIKAGVINISVTKEHHQKLLEFSWDGTTIESAMTRGRQLLKERFVD
;
A
#
# COMPACT_ATOMS: atom_id res chain seq x y z
N MET A 1 24.18 -12.49 7.77
CA MET A 1 23.13 -11.68 7.15
C MET A 1 21.89 -11.84 8.00
N SER A 2 21.18 -10.75 8.23
CA SER A 2 19.92 -10.73 8.94
C SER A 2 18.83 -11.43 8.13
N ASN A 3 17.84 -11.96 8.83
CA ASN A 3 16.62 -12.52 8.26
C ASN A 3 15.52 -11.44 8.29
N LEU A 4 14.91 -11.16 7.14
CA LEU A 4 13.70 -10.35 7.02
C LEU A 4 12.47 -11.24 6.91
N SER A 5 11.44 -10.92 7.66
CA SER A 5 10.08 -11.42 7.45
C SER A 5 9.07 -10.31 7.76
N TYR A 6 7.77 -10.58 7.61
CA TYR A 6 6.74 -9.59 7.86
C TYR A 6 5.50 -10.21 8.54
N GLN A 7 4.71 -9.35 9.17
CA GLN A 7 3.36 -9.65 9.63
C GLN A 7 2.40 -8.59 9.11
N ILE A 8 1.16 -8.98 8.84
CA ILE A 8 0.09 -8.05 8.48
C ILE A 8 -0.96 -8.13 9.57
N LEU A 9 -1.18 -7.02 10.27
CA LEU A 9 -2.10 -6.93 11.39
C LEU A 9 -3.27 -6.00 11.05
N PRO A 10 -4.50 -6.30 11.48
CA PRO A 10 -5.59 -5.33 11.39
C PRO A 10 -5.33 -4.16 12.34
N ASN A 11 -5.71 -2.96 11.90
CA ASN A 11 -5.83 -1.80 12.76
C ASN A 11 -7.32 -1.50 12.99
N ASP A 12 -7.78 -1.79 14.20
CA ASP A 12 -9.20 -1.69 14.56
C ASP A 12 -9.70 -0.24 14.65
N ASP A 13 -8.80 0.74 14.82
CA ASP A 13 -9.18 2.14 15.01
C ASP A 13 -9.62 2.81 13.69
N ASP A 14 -9.06 2.39 12.55
CA ASP A 14 -9.29 3.03 11.25
C ASP A 14 -9.71 2.06 10.12
N ASN A 15 -9.95 0.78 10.43
CA ASN A 15 -10.24 -0.28 9.45
C ASN A 15 -9.16 -0.38 8.34
N THR A 16 -7.92 -0.05 8.69
CA THR A 16 -6.74 -0.32 7.85
C THR A 16 -6.03 -1.57 8.33
N TYR A 17 -4.95 -1.91 7.62
CA TYR A 17 -4.02 -2.95 8.03
C TYR A 17 -2.65 -2.31 8.16
N GLU A 18 -1.76 -2.95 8.89
CA GLU A 18 -0.38 -2.52 9.02
C GLU A 18 0.59 -3.66 8.74
N VAL A 19 1.61 -3.37 7.94
CA VAL A 19 2.74 -4.27 7.72
C VAL A 19 3.79 -3.99 8.78
N ARG A 20 4.13 -5.02 9.56
CA ARG A 20 5.21 -5.03 10.55
C ARG A 20 6.39 -5.80 10.00
N PHE A 21 7.56 -5.16 9.88
CA PHE A 21 8.78 -5.83 9.43
C PHE A 21 9.50 -6.47 10.61
N ILE A 22 9.78 -7.76 10.51
CA ILE A 22 10.47 -8.52 11.54
C ILE A 22 11.89 -8.82 11.05
N VAL A 23 12.89 -8.27 11.74
CA VAL A 23 14.31 -8.47 11.46
C VAL A 23 14.93 -9.29 12.58
N ASP A 24 15.49 -10.45 12.24
CA ASP A 24 16.08 -11.39 13.21
C ASP A 24 15.13 -11.72 14.39
N GLY A 25 13.84 -11.83 14.09
CA GLY A 25 12.79 -12.13 15.07
C GLY A 25 12.28 -10.92 15.88
N THR A 26 12.79 -9.71 15.61
CA THR A 26 12.38 -8.48 16.31
C THR A 26 11.60 -7.55 15.39
N ASP A 27 10.51 -6.98 15.87
CA ASP A 27 9.79 -5.93 15.15
C ASP A 27 10.69 -4.69 15.00
N TRP A 28 11.00 -4.36 13.75
CA TRP A 28 11.94 -3.30 13.41
C TRP A 28 11.28 -1.91 13.38
N ILE A 29 9.96 -1.82 13.49
CA ILE A 29 9.19 -0.58 13.68
C ILE A 29 9.12 -0.25 15.18
N GLY A 30 8.89 -1.25 16.03
CA GLY A 30 8.76 -1.07 17.48
C GLY A 30 7.38 -0.58 17.93
N ASP A 31 7.18 -0.47 19.24
CA ASP A 31 5.83 -0.39 19.84
C ASP A 31 5.21 1.03 19.82
N ASP A 32 5.98 2.05 19.45
CA ASP A 32 5.58 3.46 19.49
C ASP A 32 5.05 3.99 18.14
N HIS A 33 5.13 3.18 17.08
CA HIS A 33 4.72 3.53 15.73
C HIS A 33 3.80 2.45 15.14
N LEU A 34 2.99 2.85 14.16
CA LEU A 34 2.16 1.96 13.36
C LEU A 34 2.92 1.57 12.09
N GLY A 35 2.66 0.38 11.55
CA GLY A 35 3.10 0.00 10.21
C GLY A 35 2.29 0.72 9.14
N LEU A 36 2.63 0.48 7.87
CA LEU A 36 1.92 1.05 6.73
C LEU A 36 0.89 0.07 6.16
N ASP A 37 -0.18 0.60 5.55
CA ASP A 37 -1.16 -0.22 4.82
C ASP A 37 -0.44 -1.00 3.70
N PRO A 38 -0.69 -2.31 3.52
CA PRO A 38 0.06 -3.13 2.55
C PRO A 38 0.26 -2.51 1.16
N PRO A 39 -0.75 -1.92 0.47
CA PRO A 39 -0.54 -1.30 -0.83
C PRO A 39 0.45 -0.13 -0.81
N ASP A 40 0.48 0.66 0.27
CA ASP A 40 1.38 1.82 0.39
C ASP A 40 2.84 1.39 0.52
N ILE A 41 3.12 0.39 1.37
CA ILE A 41 4.48 -0.13 1.51
C ILE A 41 4.92 -0.93 0.29
N ILE A 42 4.03 -1.71 -0.34
CA ILE A 42 4.33 -2.43 -1.58
C ILE A 42 4.70 -1.46 -2.69
N ARG A 43 3.98 -0.33 -2.82
CA ARG A 43 4.30 0.73 -3.78
C ARG A 43 5.72 1.28 -3.56
N GLN A 44 6.08 1.58 -2.32
CA GLN A 44 7.44 2.06 -1.99
C GLN A 44 8.51 1.01 -2.31
N LEU A 45 8.28 -0.24 -1.92
CA LEU A 45 9.22 -1.35 -2.12
C LEU A 45 9.45 -1.67 -3.60
N THR A 46 8.45 -1.50 -4.45
CA THR A 46 8.51 -1.87 -5.88
C THR A 46 8.92 -0.72 -6.80
N GLN A 47 8.60 0.53 -6.44
CA GLN A 47 8.95 1.70 -7.26
C GLN A 47 10.32 2.29 -6.92
N GLY A 48 10.81 2.06 -5.70
CA GLY A 48 11.92 2.82 -5.11
C GLY A 48 13.00 1.97 -4.46
N HIS A 49 13.39 0.82 -5.03
CA HIS A 49 14.39 -0.13 -4.49
C HIS A 49 15.74 0.47 -4.01
N LYS A 50 15.97 1.79 -4.14
CA LYS A 50 17.11 2.53 -3.63
C LYS A 50 16.66 3.89 -3.09
N GLY A 51 17.14 4.27 -1.92
CA GLY A 51 16.82 5.57 -1.30
C GLY A 51 16.16 5.40 0.06
N ASN A 52 15.25 6.31 0.41
CA ASN A 52 14.57 6.30 1.70
C ASN A 52 13.20 5.61 1.56
N LEU A 53 12.91 4.64 2.42
CA LEU A 53 11.58 4.05 2.57
C LEU A 53 11.02 4.46 3.93
N ILE A 54 9.74 4.80 3.96
CA ILE A 54 8.98 4.91 5.20
C ILE A 54 8.41 3.52 5.48
N ILE A 55 8.76 2.95 6.63
CA ILE A 55 8.30 1.62 7.04
C ILE A 55 7.28 1.67 8.17
N GLY A 56 7.18 2.80 8.86
CA GLY A 56 6.19 3.03 9.91
C GLY A 56 5.79 4.50 9.96
N ARG A 57 4.57 4.75 10.44
CA ARG A 57 3.97 6.07 10.63
C ARG A 57 3.74 6.32 12.12
N CYS A 58 3.70 7.58 12.54
CA CYS A 58 3.35 7.91 13.93
C CYS A 58 1.99 7.32 14.33
N SER A 59 1.84 7.07 15.62
CA SER A 59 0.59 6.59 16.23
C SER A 59 -0.61 7.52 16.01
N CYS A 60 -0.40 8.78 15.60
CA CYS A 60 -1.48 9.66 15.16
C CYS A 60 -2.09 9.26 13.81
N GLY A 61 -1.51 8.29 13.11
CA GLY A 61 -1.96 7.77 11.81
C GLY A 61 -1.60 8.64 10.60
N CYS A 62 -1.07 9.84 10.82
CA CYS A 62 -0.67 10.74 9.74
C CYS A 62 0.76 10.44 9.26
N MET A 63 0.90 10.12 7.98
CA MET A 63 2.19 10.10 7.29
C MET A 63 2.83 11.50 7.30
N GLY A 64 4.13 11.56 7.53
CA GLY A 64 4.93 12.78 7.62
C GLY A 64 5.00 13.37 9.03
N CYS A 65 4.31 12.78 10.00
CA CYS A 65 4.44 13.10 11.41
C CYS A 65 5.31 12.02 12.06
N ASP A 66 6.55 12.34 12.41
CA ASP A 66 7.48 11.42 13.11
C ASP A 66 7.52 9.99 12.52
N ASP A 67 7.70 9.88 11.21
CA ASP A 67 7.69 8.59 10.53
C ASP A 67 8.98 7.78 10.77
N VAL A 68 8.86 6.45 10.84
CA VAL A 68 10.01 5.55 10.85
C VAL A 68 10.51 5.36 9.42
N SER A 69 11.63 6.00 9.11
CA SER A 69 12.29 5.91 7.82
C SER A 69 13.58 5.09 7.87
N VAL A 70 13.86 4.40 6.76
CA VAL A 70 15.06 3.60 6.55
C VAL A 70 15.74 4.01 5.27
N HIS A 71 17.06 4.19 5.32
CA HIS A 71 17.87 4.36 4.12
C HIS A 71 18.29 2.99 3.60
N VAL A 72 17.91 2.71 2.36
CA VAL A 72 18.16 1.45 1.66
C VAL A 72 19.34 1.61 0.73
N ARG A 73 20.42 0.91 1.05
CA ARG A 73 21.60 0.77 0.21
C ARG A 73 21.64 -0.64 -0.38
N ARG A 74 21.60 -0.72 -1.71
CA ARG A 74 21.61 -2.00 -2.43
C ARG A 74 22.92 -2.23 -3.17
N ALA A 75 23.56 -3.35 -2.87
CA ALA A 75 24.69 -3.89 -3.61
C ALA A 75 24.24 -5.10 -4.45
N ALA A 76 25.19 -5.77 -5.13
CA ALA A 76 24.90 -6.93 -5.97
C ALA A 76 24.33 -8.11 -5.18
N THR A 77 24.84 -8.35 -3.96
CA THR A 77 24.50 -9.52 -3.14
C THR A 77 23.89 -9.15 -1.78
N SER A 78 23.70 -7.86 -1.50
CA SER A 78 23.14 -7.43 -0.23
C SER A 78 22.24 -6.21 -0.33
N VAL A 79 21.30 -6.15 0.60
CA VAL A 79 20.45 -4.97 0.86
C VAL A 79 20.69 -4.56 2.31
N GLU A 80 21.05 -3.31 2.51
CA GLU A 80 21.29 -2.73 3.83
C GLU A 80 20.20 -1.72 4.16
N TRP A 81 19.60 -1.88 5.33
CA TRP A 81 18.71 -0.90 5.94
C TRP A 81 19.43 -0.21 7.09
N SER A 82 19.52 1.11 7.03
CA SER A 82 20.08 1.94 8.09
C SER A 82 19.08 3.01 8.53
N SER A 83 19.06 3.33 9.82
CA SER A 83 18.25 4.39 10.40
C SER A 83 19.01 5.03 11.56
N HIS A 84 18.70 6.29 11.89
CA HIS A 84 19.49 7.07 12.84
C HIS A 84 19.57 6.46 14.24
N ASN A 85 18.50 5.74 14.65
CA ASN A 85 18.34 5.22 16.01
C ASN A 85 18.18 3.69 16.06
N ARG A 86 18.55 2.97 14.99
CA ARG A 86 18.38 1.51 14.90
C ARG A 86 19.66 0.85 14.41
N ALA A 87 19.91 -0.36 14.91
CA ALA A 87 21.03 -1.16 14.44
C ALA A 87 20.85 -1.49 12.95
N THR A 88 21.86 -1.21 12.13
CA THR A 88 21.86 -1.51 10.70
C THR A 88 21.57 -2.99 10.45
N ALA A 89 20.59 -3.27 9.60
CA ALA A 89 20.25 -4.62 9.16
C ALA A 89 20.82 -4.87 7.75
N ILE A 90 21.45 -6.03 7.54
CA ILE A 90 22.04 -6.39 6.25
C ILE A 90 21.49 -7.74 5.81
N PHE A 91 20.73 -7.73 4.73
CA PHE A 91 20.08 -8.89 4.14
C PHE A 91 20.87 -9.41 2.94
N ASP A 92 20.76 -10.71 2.69
CA ASP A 92 21.05 -11.27 1.37
C ASP A 92 20.07 -10.68 0.34
N ALA A 93 20.55 -10.29 -0.83
CA ALA A 93 19.73 -9.59 -1.82
C ALA A 93 18.62 -10.48 -2.40
N ASP A 94 18.90 -11.75 -2.69
CA ASP A 94 17.93 -12.67 -3.28
C ASP A 94 16.85 -13.04 -2.25
N TYR A 95 17.26 -13.27 -1.00
CA TYR A 95 16.33 -13.50 0.10
C TYR A 95 15.42 -12.29 0.35
N TYR A 96 15.99 -11.09 0.38
CA TYR A 96 15.21 -9.85 0.53
C TYR A 96 14.15 -9.70 -0.58
N ASP A 97 14.54 -9.92 -1.84
CA ASP A 97 13.62 -9.84 -2.97
C ASP A 97 12.53 -10.91 -2.91
N GLN A 98 12.87 -12.11 -2.42
CA GLN A 98 11.88 -13.14 -2.18
C GLN A 98 10.84 -12.69 -1.15
N GLN A 99 11.26 -12.07 -0.04
CA GLN A 99 10.33 -11.57 0.99
C GLN A 99 9.46 -10.43 0.47
N VAL A 100 10.02 -9.49 -0.28
CA VAL A 100 9.25 -8.41 -0.93
C VAL A 100 8.24 -8.99 -1.94
N SER A 101 8.67 -9.98 -2.73
CA SER A 101 7.81 -10.68 -3.70
C SER A 101 6.68 -11.43 -3.00
N MET A 102 6.96 -12.08 -1.87
CA MET A 102 5.94 -12.75 -1.04
C MET A 102 4.93 -11.74 -0.50
N LEU A 103 5.39 -10.66 0.15
CA LEU A 103 4.52 -9.60 0.66
C LEU A 103 3.62 -9.00 -0.44
N SER A 104 4.18 -8.74 -1.63
CA SER A 104 3.41 -8.16 -2.75
C SER A 104 2.31 -9.06 -3.32
N LYS A 105 2.33 -10.34 -2.99
CA LYS A 105 1.37 -11.37 -3.45
C LYS A 105 0.56 -11.95 -2.30
N ASP A 106 0.76 -11.45 -1.08
CA ASP A 106 0.01 -11.87 0.08
C ASP A 106 -1.30 -11.10 0.14
N PHE A 107 -2.38 -11.78 -0.21
CA PHE A 107 -3.75 -11.26 -0.16
C PHE A 107 -4.60 -11.99 0.88
N ALA A 108 -4.00 -12.83 1.72
CA ALA A 108 -4.73 -13.65 2.69
C ALA A 108 -5.37 -12.79 3.81
N TRP A 109 -4.87 -11.58 4.01
CA TRP A 109 -5.38 -10.59 4.96
C TRP A 109 -6.58 -9.80 4.44
N GLU A 110 -6.86 -9.83 3.13
CA GLU A 110 -7.88 -8.97 2.53
C GLU A 110 -9.31 -9.43 2.87
N PRO A 111 -10.13 -8.61 3.54
CA PRO A 111 -11.57 -8.79 3.50
C PRO A 111 -12.11 -8.39 2.11
N LEU A 112 -13.36 -8.74 1.83
CA LEU A 112 -14.04 -8.47 0.54
C LEU A 112 -13.81 -7.04 0.02
N ASN A 113 -13.95 -6.06 0.91
CA ASN A 113 -13.77 -4.63 0.60
C ASN A 113 -12.37 -4.32 0.07
N ARG A 114 -11.32 -4.85 0.70
CA ARG A 114 -9.93 -4.65 0.29
C ARG A 114 -9.62 -5.40 -1.02
N THR A 115 -10.19 -6.59 -1.18
CA THR A 115 -10.10 -7.32 -2.46
C THR A 115 -10.74 -6.53 -3.61
N VAL A 116 -11.92 -5.93 -3.40
CA VAL A 116 -12.57 -5.07 -4.39
C VAL A 116 -11.70 -3.88 -4.75
N GLU A 117 -11.15 -3.18 -3.76
CA GLU A 117 -10.25 -2.04 -3.97
C GLU A 117 -9.03 -2.46 -4.80
N ARG A 118 -8.33 -3.54 -4.44
CA ARG A 118 -7.20 -4.05 -5.25
C ARG A 118 -7.58 -4.34 -6.71
N HIS A 119 -8.75 -4.92 -6.95
CA HIS A 119 -9.21 -5.19 -8.31
C HIS A 119 -9.55 -3.92 -9.10
N LEU A 120 -10.08 -2.90 -8.43
CA LEU A 120 -10.32 -1.59 -9.03
C LEU A 120 -9.00 -0.86 -9.29
N ASP A 121 -8.07 -0.87 -8.34
CA ASP A 121 -6.74 -0.29 -8.50
C ASP A 121 -6.05 -0.88 -9.73
N ALA A 122 -6.09 -2.20 -9.91
CA ALA A 122 -5.58 -2.85 -11.11
C ALA A 122 -6.33 -2.43 -12.40
N MET A 123 -7.64 -2.20 -12.33
CA MET A 123 -8.46 -1.79 -13.48
C MET A 123 -8.15 -0.35 -13.92
N PHE A 124 -8.02 0.57 -12.96
CA PHE A 124 -7.86 2.01 -13.20
C PHE A 124 -6.40 2.45 -13.21
N SER A 125 -5.46 1.59 -12.81
CA SER A 125 -4.03 1.91 -12.83
C SER A 125 -3.61 2.47 -14.18
N SER A 126 -2.88 3.59 -14.14
CA SER A 126 -2.42 4.35 -15.32
C SER A 126 -3.51 4.98 -16.18
N LYS A 127 -4.79 4.89 -15.81
CA LYS A 127 -5.89 5.53 -16.54
C LYS A 127 -5.97 7.01 -16.21
N VAL A 128 -6.42 7.77 -17.21
CA VAL A 128 -6.60 9.21 -17.14
C VAL A 128 -8.02 9.53 -17.61
N THR A 129 -8.69 10.43 -16.90
CA THR A 129 -10.01 10.93 -17.29
C THR A 129 -9.93 11.79 -18.54
N ASP A 130 -11.06 11.98 -19.21
CA ASP A 130 -11.20 12.88 -20.37
C ASP A 130 -10.75 14.33 -20.08
N ASP A 131 -10.93 14.81 -18.85
CA ASP A 131 -10.47 16.12 -18.37
C ASP A 131 -9.04 16.13 -17.79
N GLY A 132 -8.31 15.02 -17.92
CA GLY A 132 -6.88 14.91 -17.64
C GLY A 132 -6.50 14.62 -16.19
N TYR A 133 -7.42 14.13 -15.36
CA TYR A 133 -7.12 13.66 -14.00
C TYR A 133 -6.61 12.22 -14.05
N ARG A 134 -5.52 11.94 -13.33
CA ARG A 134 -4.97 10.59 -13.24
C ARG A 134 -5.64 9.85 -12.09
N TYR A 135 -5.90 8.57 -12.30
CA TYR A 135 -6.32 7.70 -11.20
C TYR A 135 -5.27 7.70 -10.07
N ASP A 136 -5.76 7.68 -8.83
CA ASP A 136 -4.94 7.73 -7.60
C ASP A 136 -5.22 6.50 -6.70
N TRP A 137 -6.44 6.35 -6.19
CA TRP A 137 -6.83 5.21 -5.35
C TRP A 137 -8.34 4.89 -5.46
N ALA A 138 -8.73 3.67 -5.07
CA ALA A 138 -10.12 3.29 -4.87
C ALA A 138 -10.44 3.03 -3.38
N SER A 139 -11.65 3.36 -2.94
CA SER A 139 -12.10 3.03 -1.59
C SER A 139 -13.59 2.69 -1.48
N THR A 140 -13.85 1.61 -0.75
CA THR A 140 -15.15 1.12 -0.26
C THR A 140 -15.44 1.55 1.18
N ARG A 141 -14.46 2.16 1.86
CA ARG A 141 -14.48 2.40 3.33
C ARG A 141 -15.15 3.72 3.72
N ILE A 142 -15.26 4.67 2.80
CA ILE A 142 -15.80 6.02 3.10
C ILE A 142 -17.31 5.95 3.39
N LYS A 143 -18.05 5.15 2.60
CA LYS A 143 -19.50 5.02 2.73
C LYS A 143 -19.97 3.64 2.31
N ALA A 144 -20.78 3.00 3.15
CA ALA A 144 -21.34 1.68 2.87
C ALA A 144 -22.13 1.65 1.55
N GLY A 145 -21.90 0.60 0.74
CA GLY A 145 -22.56 0.42 -0.55
C GLY A 145 -22.11 1.39 -1.65
N VAL A 146 -21.08 2.21 -1.40
CA VAL A 146 -20.52 3.16 -2.37
C VAL A 146 -19.02 2.92 -2.53
N ILE A 147 -18.57 2.90 -3.77
CA ILE A 147 -17.15 2.93 -4.12
C ILE A 147 -16.79 4.34 -4.56
N ASN A 148 -15.67 4.83 -4.03
CA ASN A 148 -15.06 6.09 -4.37
C ASN A 148 -13.80 5.82 -5.20
N ILE A 149 -13.67 6.50 -6.33
CA ILE A 149 -12.46 6.52 -7.15
C ILE A 149 -11.87 7.92 -7.03
N SER A 150 -10.71 8.02 -6.41
CA SER A 150 -9.93 9.25 -6.36
C SER A 150 -9.18 9.43 -7.68
N VAL A 151 -9.32 10.62 -8.24
CA VAL A 151 -8.52 11.07 -9.37
C VAL A 151 -7.87 12.41 -9.03
N THR A 152 -6.61 12.61 -9.43
CA THR A 152 -5.82 13.78 -9.09
C THR A 152 -5.23 14.44 -10.33
N LYS A 153 -5.18 15.77 -10.31
CA LYS A 153 -4.51 16.58 -11.33
C LYS A 153 -3.81 17.74 -10.62
N GLU A 154 -2.49 17.80 -10.75
CA GLU A 154 -1.64 18.74 -10.01
C GLU A 154 -1.86 18.60 -8.50
N HIS A 155 -2.57 19.55 -7.88
CA HIS A 155 -2.89 19.55 -6.44
C HIS A 155 -4.40 19.48 -6.17
N HIS A 156 -5.21 19.17 -7.19
CA HIS A 156 -6.65 19.05 -7.08
C HIS A 156 -7.07 17.58 -7.12
N GLN A 157 -7.81 17.15 -6.11
CA GLN A 157 -8.44 15.83 -6.04
C GLN A 157 -9.93 15.94 -6.35
N LYS A 158 -10.45 14.94 -7.06
CA LYS A 158 -11.88 14.71 -7.26
C LYS A 158 -12.20 13.27 -6.86
N LEU A 159 -13.40 13.08 -6.31
CA LEU A 159 -13.95 11.76 -6.04
C LEU A 159 -15.06 11.47 -7.06
N LEU A 160 -14.92 10.36 -7.77
CA LEU A 160 -15.99 9.78 -8.59
C LEU A 160 -16.63 8.65 -7.80
N GLU A 161 -17.96 8.59 -7.78
CA GLU A 161 -18.69 7.63 -6.95
C GLU A 161 -19.59 6.73 -7.80
N PHE A 162 -19.72 5.48 -7.37
CA PHE A 162 -20.76 4.58 -7.87
C PHE A 162 -21.22 3.60 -6.79
N SER A 163 -22.48 3.18 -6.88
CA SER A 163 -23.04 2.18 -5.97
C SER A 163 -22.68 0.75 -6.38
N TRP A 164 -22.55 -0.12 -5.39
CA TRP A 164 -22.41 -1.57 -5.56
C TRP A 164 -23.25 -2.30 -4.50
N ASP A 165 -23.27 -3.62 -4.54
CA ASP A 165 -24.10 -4.43 -3.63
C ASP A 165 -23.51 -4.62 -2.22
N GLY A 166 -22.21 -4.32 -2.04
CA GLY A 166 -21.49 -4.53 -0.78
C GLY A 166 -21.15 -5.99 -0.47
N THR A 167 -21.44 -6.92 -1.39
CA THR A 167 -21.38 -8.36 -1.12
C THR A 167 -20.63 -9.16 -2.18
N THR A 168 -20.48 -8.64 -3.39
CA THR A 168 -19.80 -9.37 -4.48
C THR A 168 -18.77 -8.52 -5.21
N ILE A 169 -17.64 -9.14 -5.52
CA ILE A 169 -16.60 -8.54 -6.37
C ILE A 169 -17.16 -8.23 -7.76
N GLU A 170 -18.00 -9.11 -8.30
CA GLU A 170 -18.57 -8.96 -9.64
C GLU A 170 -19.44 -7.70 -9.79
N SER A 171 -20.25 -7.38 -8.78
CA SER A 171 -21.07 -6.16 -8.77
C SER A 171 -20.20 -4.90 -8.84
N ALA A 172 -19.17 -4.82 -7.97
CA ALA A 172 -18.21 -3.73 -7.97
C ALA A 172 -17.49 -3.60 -9.32
N MET A 173 -17.00 -4.72 -9.87
CA MET A 173 -16.23 -4.72 -11.12
C MET A 173 -17.08 -4.39 -12.35
N THR A 174 -18.35 -4.81 -12.37
CA THR A 174 -19.28 -4.46 -13.44
C THR A 174 -19.51 -2.95 -13.47
N ARG A 175 -19.74 -2.34 -12.30
CA ARG A 175 -19.92 -0.88 -12.18
C ARG A 175 -18.64 -0.10 -12.43
N GLY A 176 -17.50 -0.61 -11.97
CA GLY A 176 -16.19 -0.04 -12.27
C GLY A 176 -15.91 0.02 -13.78
N ARG A 177 -16.17 -1.06 -14.53
CA ARG A 177 -16.03 -1.06 -16.01
C ARG A 177 -16.96 -0.08 -16.69
N GLN A 178 -18.17 0.12 -16.16
CA GLN A 178 -19.10 1.11 -16.67
C GLN A 178 -18.52 2.53 -16.48
N LEU A 179 -18.09 2.86 -15.26
CA LEU A 179 -17.46 4.15 -14.96
C LEU A 179 -16.22 4.40 -15.83
N LEU A 180 -15.38 3.37 -16.02
CA LEU A 180 -14.18 3.46 -16.85
C LEU A 180 -14.51 3.93 -18.26
N LYS A 181 -15.54 3.34 -18.90
CA LYS A 181 -15.99 3.73 -20.24
C LYS A 181 -16.61 5.13 -20.31
N GLU A 182 -17.24 5.56 -19.22
CA GLU A 182 -17.94 6.84 -19.16
C GLU A 182 -17.00 8.03 -18.89
N ARG A 183 -15.87 7.80 -18.19
CA ARG A 183 -15.03 8.87 -17.63
C ARG A 183 -13.56 8.81 -18.01
N PHE A 184 -13.05 7.65 -18.44
CA PHE A 184 -11.62 7.47 -18.70
C PHE A 184 -11.35 7.25 -20.18
N VAL A 185 -10.20 7.76 -20.62
CA VAL A 185 -9.66 7.51 -21.95
C VAL A 185 -8.95 6.16 -21.95
N ASP A 186 -9.07 5.41 -23.04
CA ASP A 186 -8.39 4.12 -23.22
C ASP A 186 -6.87 4.23 -23.21
#